data_AF-A0A5K0UW82-F1
#
_entry.id   AF-A0A5K0UW82-F1
#
_cell.length_a   1.000
_cell.length_b   1.000
_cell.length_c   1.000
_cell.angle_alpha   90.00
_cell.angle_beta   90.00
_cell.angle_gamma   90.00
#
_symmetry.space_group_name_H-M   'P 1'
#
loop_
_entity.id
_entity.type
_entity.pdbx_description
1 polymer ?
#
loop_
_entity_poly.entity_id
_entity_poly.type
_entity_poly.pdbx_seq_one_letter_code
_entity_poly.pdbx_strand_id
1 'polypeptide(L)' 'FPTLSIQEHVGNDKSCVWHAPDFADGELKDELFCIRFGSVE' A
#
# COMPACT_ATOMS: atom_id res chain seq x y z
N PHE A 1 -3.63 11.21 12.86
CA PHE A 1 -3.06 11.69 11.59
C PHE A 1 -2.97 10.50 10.67
N PRO A 2 -3.76 10.42 9.58
CA PRO A 2 -3.61 9.30 8.66
C PRO A 2 -2.40 9.62 7.77
N THR A 3 -1.25 9.03 8.07
CA THR A 3 -0.03 9.11 7.25
C THR A 3 -0.05 8.11 6.10
N LEU A 4 -1.24 7.60 5.74
CA LEU A 4 -1.46 6.75 4.58
C LEU A 4 -1.23 7.58 3.31
N SER A 5 0.03 7.61 2.87
CA SER A 5 0.43 8.16 1.57
C SER A 5 0.38 7.03 0.55
N ILE A 6 -0.69 7.04 -0.24
CA ILE A 6 -0.83 6.20 -1.42
C ILE A 6 -0.05 6.86 -2.57
N GLN A 7 0.83 6.09 -3.20
CA GLN A 7 1.52 6.48 -4.43
C GLN A 7 1.09 5.52 -5.54
N GLU A 8 0.67 6.10 -6.67
CA GLU A 8 0.42 5.33 -7.89
C GLU A 8 1.76 4.83 -8.44
N HIS A 9 1.81 3.56 -8.83
CA HIS A 9 3.01 3.03 -9.46
C HIS A 9 3.08 3.58 -10.89
N VAL A 10 4.05 4.47 -11.17
CA VAL A 10 4.24 5.08 -12.49
C VAL A 10 4.33 3.99 -13.56
N GLY A 11 3.31 3.91 -14.43
CA GLY A 11 3.21 2.94 -15.52
C GLY A 11 2.38 1.68 -15.25
N ASN A 12 1.69 1.57 -14.10
CA ASN A 12 0.73 0.49 -13.85
C ASN A 12 -0.48 0.98 -13.04
N ASP A 13 -1.55 1.42 -13.73
CA ASP A 13 -2.83 1.88 -13.16
C ASP A 13 -3.54 0.81 -12.33
N LYS A 14 -3.11 -0.45 -12.42
CA LYS A 14 -3.66 -1.57 -11.62
C LYS A 14 -2.96 -1.75 -10.28
N SER A 15 -1.95 -0.95 -9.94
CA SER A 15 -1.22 -1.14 -8.69
C SER A 15 -0.99 0.16 -7.91
N CYS A 16 -1.22 0.06 -6.61
CA CYS A 16 -1.05 1.13 -5.64
C CYS A 16 -0.03 0.67 -4.60
N VAL A 17 0.92 1.54 -4.26
CA VAL A 17 1.84 1.32 -3.15
C VAL A 17 1.55 2.31 -2.03
N TRP A 18 1.65 1.88 -0.78
CA TRP A 18 1.41 2.76 0.36
C TRP A 18 2.26 2.38 1.56
N HIS A 19 2.58 3.38 2.38
CA HIS A 19 3.21 3.16 3.68
C HIS A 19 2.14 3.12 4.76
N ALA A 20 2.19 2.10 5.62
CA ALA A 20 1.33 2.00 6.78
C ALA A 20 2.03 1.31 7.95
N PRO A 21 1.73 1.73 9.19
CA PRO A 21 2.05 0.93 10.37
C PRO A 21 1.15 -0.31 10.41
N ASP A 22 1.75 -1.48 10.28
CA ASP A 22 1.11 -2.79 10.28
C ASP A 22 1.36 -3.57 11.57
N PHE A 23 0.42 -4.46 11.94
CA PHE A 23 0.47 -5.31 13.12
C PHE A 23 0.05 -6.76 12.80
N ALA A 24 0.07 -7.20 11.54
CA ALA A 24 -0.38 -8.53 11.15
C ALA A 24 0.49 -9.64 11.78
N ASP A 25 1.77 -9.35 12.00
CA ASP A 25 2.75 -10.26 12.63
C ASP A 25 2.76 -10.19 14.17
N GLY A 26 1.88 -9.39 14.79
CA GLY A 26 1.85 -9.20 16.24
C GLY A 26 2.86 -8.17 16.79
N GLU A 27 3.51 -7.41 15.91
CA GLU A 27 4.41 -6.29 16.26
C GLU A 27 4.10 -5.08 15.36
N LEU A 28 4.17 -3.85 15.91
CA LEU A 28 3.88 -2.64 15.14
C LEU A 28 5.09 -2.25 14.30
N LYS A 29 4.97 -2.32 12.98
CA LYS A 29 6.06 -2.05 12.02
C LYS A 29 5.59 -1.12 10.92
N ASP A 30 6.40 -0.12 10.58
CA ASP A 30 6.16 0.67 9.37
C ASP A 30 6.57 -0.14 8.15
N GLU A 31 5.58 -0.57 7.37
CA GLU A 31 5.77 -1.43 6.20
C GLU A 31 5.30 -0.73 4.92
N LEU A 32 5.96 -1.08 3.81
CA LEU A 32 5.57 -0.66 2.47
C LEU A 32 4.75 -1.77 1.83
N PHE A 33 3.50 -1.47 1.53
CA PHE A 33 2.59 -2.37 0.86
C PHE A 33 2.50 -2.06 -0.63
N CYS A 34 2.28 -3.10 -1.42
CA CYS A 34 1.93 -3.00 -2.83
C CYS A 34 0.75 -3.92 -3.10
N ILE A 35 -0.33 -3.37 -3.62
CA ILE A 35 -1.47 -4.16 -4.09
C ILE A 35 -1.58 -4.03 -5.60
N ARG A 36 -1.93 -5.15 -6.25
CA ARG A 36 -2.25 -5.18 -7.67
C ARG A 36 -3.66 -5.71 -7.86
N PHE A 37 -4.54 -4.89 -8.41
CA PHE A 37 -5.90 -5.26 -8.75
C PHE A 37 -5.93 -6.11 -10.03
N GLY A 38 -6.83 -7.08 -10.09
CA GLY A 38 -7.02 -7.95 -11.28
C GLY A 38 -7.60 -7.18 -12.47
N SER A 39 -8.47 -6.21 -12.20
CA SER A 39 -8.99 -5.21 -13.14
C SER A 39 -8.92 -3.83 -12.49
N VAL A 40 -9.02 -2.77 -13.31
CA VAL A 40 -9.20 -1.39 -12.82
C VAL A 40 -10.68 -1.14 -12.45
N GLU A 41 -11.57 -2.04 -12.88
CA GLU A 41 -13.03 -2.02 -12.67
C GLU A 41 -13.49 -2.77 -11.42
#